data_AF-A0AAD7K2L4-F1
#
_entry.id   AF-A0AAD7K2L4-F1
#
_cell.length_a   1.000
_cell.length_b   1.000
_cell.length_c   1.000
_cell.angle_alpha   90.00
_cell.angle_beta   90.00
_cell.angle_gamma   90.00
#
_symmetry.space_group_name_H-M   'P 1'
#
loop_
_entity.id
_entity.type
_entity.pdbx_description
1 polymer ?
#
loop_
_entity_poly.entity_id
_entity_poly.type
_entity_poly.pdbx_seq_one_letter_code
_entity_poly.pdbx_strand_id
1 'polypeptide(L)'
;IEELNGTGRGSFIWGRSVHNTRIERLWYDVTHGFGKKWKVFFLDLETNHGLNPTRPGHIWLLHHLFLTSVNRDAQEWAEAWNSHQLTVRRHRERSPRDLFLFGMLREGPRGISSFLTPEEEGIEDINEYGVDWEVAQDPELVAHLLENNPHERTNANDPFASASTPANLSEVLCDPPNCPFTPAQLQLLDQHLSASVDLFSRNMTVRRLVWIRALEI
;
A
#
# COMPACT_ATOMS: atom_id res chain seq x y z
N ILE A 1 20.19 0.53 0.24
CA ILE A 1 19.39 1.78 0.13
C ILE A 1 19.89 2.86 1.09
N GLU A 2 20.41 2.50 2.28
CA GLU A 2 21.16 3.42 3.16
C GLU A 2 22.47 3.94 2.54
N GLU A 3 23.16 3.10 1.75
CA GLU A 3 24.44 3.48 1.10
C GLU A 3 24.30 4.57 0.03
N LEU A 4 23.09 4.79 -0.53
CA LEU A 4 22.86 5.81 -1.55
C LEU A 4 22.42 7.16 -0.95
N ASN A 5 21.88 7.17 0.27
CA ASN A 5 21.19 8.33 0.83
C ASN A 5 21.79 8.85 2.14
N GLY A 6 22.88 8.27 2.64
CA GLY A 6 23.60 8.78 3.81
C GLY A 6 22.97 8.35 5.14
N THR A 7 23.82 7.96 6.09
CA THR A 7 23.45 7.52 7.43
C THR A 7 22.79 8.65 8.23
N GLY A 8 21.68 8.35 8.93
CA GLY A 8 21.06 9.25 9.91
C GLY A 8 20.03 10.26 9.38
N ARG A 9 19.54 10.15 8.13
CA ARG A 9 18.62 11.15 7.55
C ARG A 9 17.16 11.09 8.01
N GLY A 10 16.80 10.31 9.03
CA GLY A 10 15.43 10.27 9.53
C GLY A 10 14.38 9.97 8.43
N SER A 11 14.78 9.30 7.34
CA SER A 11 13.93 8.93 6.19
C SER A 11 12.89 7.85 6.56
N PHE A 12 12.80 7.52 7.83
CA PHE A 12 11.95 6.51 8.42
C PHE A 12 11.33 7.09 9.69
N ILE A 13 10.01 7.31 9.67
CA ILE A 13 9.25 7.69 10.86
C ILE A 13 9.07 6.40 11.66
N TRP A 14 9.74 6.27 12.80
CA TRP A 14 9.57 5.14 13.72
C TRP A 14 8.98 5.62 15.04
N GLY A 15 8.01 4.87 15.57
CA GLY A 15 7.29 5.16 16.81
C GLY A 15 6.32 4.00 17.13
N ARG A 16 5.75 3.96 18.34
CA ARG A 16 4.66 3.02 18.69
C ARG A 16 3.51 3.12 17.66
N SER A 17 2.74 2.05 17.46
CA SER A 17 1.67 1.86 16.46
C SER A 17 0.63 3.00 16.40
N VAL A 18 0.48 3.78 17.48
CA VAL A 18 -0.29 5.05 17.49
C VAL A 18 0.19 6.10 16.47
N HIS A 19 1.48 6.08 16.10
CA HIS A 19 2.09 6.93 15.06
C HIS A 19 1.79 6.43 13.64
N ASN A 20 1.36 5.17 13.52
CA ASN A 20 1.03 4.52 12.25
C ASN A 20 -0.48 4.52 11.98
N THR A 21 -1.31 4.98 12.93
CA THR A 21 -2.78 4.99 12.86
C THR A 21 -3.33 5.53 11.53
N ARG A 22 -2.74 6.61 11.00
CA ARG A 22 -3.19 7.21 9.73
C ARG A 22 -2.84 6.36 8.51
N ILE A 23 -1.66 5.73 8.54
CA ILE A 23 -1.22 4.79 7.50
C ILE A 23 -2.05 3.50 7.58
N GLU A 24 -2.31 2.98 8.78
CA GLU A 24 -3.18 1.82 9.01
C GLU A 24 -4.61 2.07 8.53
N ARG A 25 -5.18 3.25 8.81
CA ARG A 25 -6.48 3.67 8.28
C ARG A 25 -6.47 3.76 6.75
N LEU A 26 -5.41 4.34 6.18
CA LEU A 26 -5.23 4.37 4.74
C LEU A 26 -5.18 2.96 4.13
N TRP A 27 -4.47 2.02 4.76
CA TRP A 27 -4.43 0.62 4.33
C TRP A 27 -5.79 -0.06 4.41
N TYR A 28 -6.59 0.24 5.43
CA TYR A 28 -7.97 -0.20 5.52
C TYR A 28 -8.81 0.33 4.34
N ASP A 29 -8.67 1.62 4.02
CA ASP A 29 -9.39 2.28 2.92
C ASP A 29 -8.94 1.77 1.54
N VAL A 30 -7.65 1.50 1.35
CA VAL A 30 -7.08 0.83 0.15
C VAL A 30 -7.71 -0.55 -0.03
N THR A 31 -7.73 -1.32 1.06
CA THR A 31 -8.27 -2.69 1.05
C THR A 31 -9.76 -2.67 0.74
N HIS A 32 -10.52 -1.75 1.32
CA HIS A 32 -11.96 -1.64 1.05
C HIS A 32 -12.27 -1.05 -0.33
N GLY A 33 -11.47 -0.09 -0.80
CA GLY A 33 -11.71 0.65 -2.03
C GLY A 33 -11.46 -0.17 -3.29
N PHE A 34 -10.30 -0.83 -3.40
CA PHE A 34 -9.99 -1.66 -4.56
C PHE A 34 -9.41 -3.03 -4.22
N GLY A 35 -8.79 -3.24 -3.05
CA GLY A 35 -8.14 -4.50 -2.72
C GLY A 35 -9.12 -5.68 -2.55
N LYS A 36 -10.27 -5.45 -1.93
CA LYS A 36 -11.23 -6.48 -1.54
C LYS A 36 -11.76 -7.27 -2.74
N LYS A 37 -12.08 -6.60 -3.86
CA LYS A 37 -12.57 -7.27 -5.07
C LYS A 37 -11.52 -8.23 -5.65
N TRP A 38 -10.25 -7.83 -5.66
CA TRP A 38 -9.15 -8.66 -6.16
C TRP A 38 -8.83 -9.80 -5.21
N LYS A 39 -8.87 -9.55 -3.89
CA LYS A 39 -8.74 -10.61 -2.87
C LYS A 39 -9.80 -11.70 -3.05
N VAL A 40 -11.08 -11.31 -3.16
CA VAL A 40 -12.18 -12.25 -3.39
C VAL A 40 -12.01 -13.00 -4.71
N PHE A 41 -11.59 -12.29 -5.77
CA PHE A 41 -11.33 -12.91 -7.07
C PHE A 41 -10.22 -13.97 -7.01
N PHE A 42 -9.07 -13.68 -6.39
CA PHE A 42 -7.98 -14.65 -6.30
C PHE A 42 -8.32 -15.84 -5.40
N LEU A 43 -9.05 -15.62 -4.30
CA LEU A 43 -9.56 -16.72 -3.45
C LEU A 43 -10.54 -17.63 -4.21
N ASP A 44 -11.39 -17.05 -5.06
CA ASP A 44 -12.27 -17.82 -5.95
C ASP A 44 -11.47 -18.63 -6.98
N LEU A 45 -10.41 -18.05 -7.55
CA LEU A 45 -9.52 -18.80 -8.46
C LEU A 45 -8.82 -19.97 -7.76
N GLU A 46 -8.39 -19.78 -6.51
CA GLU A 46 -7.72 -20.82 -5.71
C GLU A 46 -8.69 -21.95 -5.36
N THR A 47 -9.90 -21.61 -4.94
CA THR A 47 -10.89 -22.59 -4.48
C THR A 47 -11.52 -23.35 -5.64
N ASN A 48 -11.86 -22.65 -6.73
CA ASN A 48 -12.75 -23.17 -7.78
C ASN A 48 -12.08 -23.35 -9.15
N HIS A 49 -10.93 -22.73 -9.40
CA HIS A 49 -10.33 -22.66 -10.75
C HIS A 49 -8.84 -23.05 -10.80
N GLY A 50 -8.38 -23.84 -9.82
CA GLY A 50 -7.08 -24.50 -9.87
C GLY A 50 -5.86 -23.59 -9.72
N LEU A 51 -6.04 -22.35 -9.24
CA LEU A 51 -4.90 -21.52 -8.85
C LEU A 51 -4.18 -22.17 -7.68
N ASN A 52 -2.88 -22.42 -7.83
CA ASN A 52 -2.03 -22.89 -6.75
C ASN A 52 -0.99 -21.81 -6.40
N PRO A 53 -1.10 -21.16 -5.22
CA PRO A 53 -0.20 -20.07 -4.84
C PRO A 53 1.23 -20.53 -4.56
N THR A 54 1.45 -21.83 -4.32
CA THR A 54 2.80 -22.39 -4.12
C THR A 54 3.56 -22.59 -5.44
N ARG A 55 2.88 -22.51 -6.59
CA ARG A 55 3.49 -22.68 -7.90
C ARG A 55 3.91 -21.32 -8.48
N PRO A 56 5.22 -21.05 -8.64
CA PRO A 56 5.69 -19.76 -9.13
C PRO A 56 5.20 -19.44 -10.55
N GLY A 57 4.97 -20.45 -11.39
CA GLY A 57 4.39 -20.27 -12.73
C GLY A 57 2.95 -19.75 -12.70
N HIS A 58 2.14 -20.13 -11.70
CA HIS A 58 0.79 -19.61 -11.54
C HIS A 58 0.82 -18.15 -11.07
N ILE A 59 1.74 -17.82 -10.14
CA ILE A 59 1.95 -16.44 -9.68
C ILE A 59 2.42 -15.55 -10.83
N TRP A 60 3.36 -16.03 -11.65
CA TRP A 60 3.78 -15.35 -12.86
C TRP A 60 2.61 -15.11 -13.82
N LEU A 61 1.79 -16.13 -14.08
CA LEU A 61 0.66 -16.00 -14.99
C LEU A 61 -0.39 -15.00 -14.47
N LEU A 62 -0.66 -15.00 -13.16
CA LEU A 62 -1.52 -13.98 -12.54
C LEU A 62 -0.96 -12.57 -12.75
N HIS A 63 0.35 -12.39 -12.58
CA HIS A 63 0.99 -11.09 -12.80
C HIS A 63 0.88 -10.68 -14.27
N HIS A 64 1.19 -11.59 -15.20
CA HIS A 64 1.10 -11.34 -16.64
C HIS A 64 -0.31 -10.92 -17.07
N LEU A 65 -1.35 -11.61 -16.58
CA LEU A 65 -2.74 -11.37 -16.98
C LEU A 65 -3.38 -10.16 -16.27
N PHE A 66 -3.13 -9.99 -14.97
CA PHE A 66 -3.95 -9.11 -14.14
C PHE A 66 -3.19 -7.95 -13.49
N LEU A 67 -1.85 -7.95 -13.45
CA LEU A 67 -1.09 -6.89 -12.76
C LEU A 67 -1.37 -5.50 -13.33
N THR A 68 -1.41 -5.38 -14.66
CA THR A 68 -1.76 -4.11 -15.33
C THR A 68 -3.16 -3.63 -14.94
N SER A 69 -4.12 -4.55 -14.80
CA SER A 69 -5.47 -4.24 -14.35
C SER A 69 -5.53 -3.83 -12.89
N VAL A 70 -4.78 -4.51 -12.01
CA VAL A 70 -4.67 -4.17 -10.58
C VAL A 70 -4.05 -2.78 -10.41
N ASN A 71 -2.95 -2.51 -11.12
CA ASN A 71 -2.25 -1.21 -11.07
C ASN A 71 -3.14 -0.07 -11.56
N ARG A 72 -3.91 -0.29 -12.63
CA ARG A 72 -4.89 0.71 -13.09
C ARG A 72 -5.96 0.98 -12.03
N ASP A 73 -6.53 -0.06 -11.43
CA ASP A 73 -7.53 0.11 -10.38
C ASP A 73 -6.96 0.83 -9.14
N ALA A 74 -5.70 0.55 -8.80
CA ALA A 74 -4.99 1.22 -7.71
C ALA A 74 -4.75 2.71 -8.02
N GLN A 75 -4.36 3.02 -9.26
CA GLN A 75 -4.16 4.40 -9.72
C GLN A 75 -5.47 5.20 -9.74
N GLU A 76 -6.55 4.62 -10.27
CA GLU A 76 -7.89 5.22 -10.26
C GLU A 76 -8.36 5.48 -8.82
N TRP A 77 -8.15 4.53 -7.91
CA TRP A 77 -8.45 4.71 -6.50
C TRP A 77 -7.60 5.83 -5.88
N ALA A 78 -6.30 5.88 -6.16
CA ALA A 78 -5.41 6.92 -5.63
C ALA A 78 -5.82 8.32 -6.12
N GLU A 79 -6.22 8.47 -7.38
CA GLU A 79 -6.73 9.73 -7.93
C GLU A 79 -8.04 10.17 -7.25
N ALA A 80 -8.97 9.23 -7.06
CA ALA A 80 -10.22 9.48 -6.35
C ALA A 80 -9.97 9.82 -4.87
N TRP A 81 -9.07 9.10 -4.21
CA TRP A 81 -8.70 9.33 -2.82
C TRP A 81 -8.05 10.70 -2.62
N ASN A 82 -7.12 11.08 -3.51
CA ASN A 82 -6.44 12.36 -3.43
C ASN A 82 -7.34 13.56 -3.71
N SER A 83 -8.50 13.35 -4.35
CA SER A 83 -9.48 14.39 -4.69
C SER A 83 -10.70 14.43 -3.76
N HIS A 84 -10.92 13.43 -2.91
CA HIS A 84 -12.03 13.47 -1.96
C HIS A 84 -11.80 14.54 -0.89
N GLN A 85 -12.87 14.99 -0.24
CA GLN A 85 -12.77 15.95 0.84
C GLN A 85 -12.58 15.24 2.18
N LEU A 86 -11.51 15.61 2.89
CA LEU A 86 -11.31 15.20 4.27
C LEU A 86 -12.05 16.15 5.20
N THR A 87 -12.99 15.61 5.99
CA THR A 87 -13.62 16.33 7.08
C THR A 87 -12.75 16.21 8.32
N VAL A 88 -11.90 17.20 8.57
CA VAL A 88 -11.12 17.29 9.81
C VAL A 88 -11.87 18.20 10.77
N ARG A 89 -12.12 17.73 12.00
CA ARG A 89 -12.81 18.53 13.02
C ARG A 89 -12.11 19.89 13.18
N ARG A 90 -12.92 20.96 13.24
CA ARG A 90 -12.48 22.37 13.36
C ARG A 90 -11.73 22.96 12.16
N HIS A 91 -11.60 22.23 11.04
CA HIS A 91 -10.99 22.73 9.81
C HIS A 91 -11.99 22.71 8.64
N ARG A 92 -11.74 23.54 7.62
CA ARG A 92 -12.52 23.49 6.39
C ARG A 92 -12.23 22.17 5.66
N GLU A 93 -13.27 21.59 5.07
CA GLU A 93 -13.16 20.45 4.16
C GLU A 93 -12.17 20.78 3.04
N ARG A 94 -11.14 19.96 2.89
CA ARG A 94 -10.11 20.10 1.86
C ARG A 94 -9.70 18.73 1.36
N SER A 95 -9.34 18.63 0.09
CA SER A 95 -8.80 17.39 -0.43
C SER A 95 -7.36 17.16 0.01
N PRO A 96 -6.88 15.90 0.09
CA PRO A 96 -5.45 15.64 0.30
C PRO A 96 -4.56 16.41 -0.67
N ARG A 97 -4.99 16.55 -1.93
CA ARG A 97 -4.28 17.33 -2.95
C ARG A 97 -4.24 18.82 -2.61
N ASP A 98 -5.34 19.38 -2.11
CA ASP A 98 -5.38 20.77 -1.64
C ASP A 98 -4.48 20.96 -0.42
N LEU A 99 -4.55 20.06 0.55
CA LEU A 99 -3.70 20.11 1.75
C LEU A 99 -2.22 20.09 1.36
N PHE A 100 -1.83 19.23 0.42
CA PHE A 100 -0.46 19.16 -0.09
C PHE A 100 -0.06 20.46 -0.81
N LEU A 101 -0.89 20.96 -1.73
CA LEU A 101 -0.59 22.19 -2.49
C LEU A 101 -0.49 23.43 -1.58
N PHE A 102 -1.46 23.62 -0.68
CA PHE A 102 -1.46 24.74 0.26
C PHE A 102 -0.37 24.61 1.32
N GLY A 103 -0.03 23.39 1.73
CA GLY A 103 1.13 23.11 2.57
C GLY A 103 2.42 23.56 1.89
N MET A 104 2.64 23.13 0.64
CA MET A 104 3.79 23.56 -0.14
C MET A 104 3.89 25.08 -0.32
N LEU A 105 2.76 25.76 -0.53
CA LEU A 105 2.73 27.22 -0.69
C LEU A 105 3.02 27.97 0.61
N ARG A 106 2.61 27.42 1.76
CA ARG A 106 2.71 28.08 3.06
C ARG A 106 4.00 27.76 3.81
N GLU A 107 4.45 26.51 3.71
CA GLU A 107 5.54 25.91 4.49
C GLU A 107 6.76 25.58 3.61
N GLY A 108 6.68 25.88 2.31
CA GLY A 108 7.74 25.58 1.36
C GLY A 108 7.68 24.15 0.80
N PRO A 109 8.50 23.86 -0.22
CA PRO A 109 8.45 22.59 -0.95
C PRO A 109 8.94 21.42 -0.08
N ARG A 110 8.02 20.58 0.38
CA ARG A 110 8.35 19.33 1.08
C ARG A 110 8.56 18.18 0.07
N GLY A 111 9.57 17.33 0.30
CA GLY A 111 9.84 16.15 -0.52
C GLY A 111 10.55 16.40 -1.87
N ILE A 112 10.85 17.66 -2.20
CA ILE A 112 11.63 18.03 -3.40
C ILE A 112 13.09 18.29 -2.96
N SER A 113 13.77 17.23 -2.52
CA SER A 113 15.14 17.31 -1.99
C SER A 113 16.20 17.67 -3.06
N SER A 114 15.85 17.66 -4.35
CA SER A 114 16.84 17.81 -5.42
C SER A 114 17.25 19.27 -5.68
N PHE A 115 16.53 20.27 -5.17
CA PHE A 115 16.74 21.68 -5.54
C PHE A 115 16.93 22.64 -4.38
N LEU A 116 16.65 22.22 -3.15
CA LEU A 116 16.74 23.08 -1.97
C LEU A 116 17.31 22.28 -0.80
N THR A 117 18.22 22.90 -0.06
CA THR A 117 18.57 22.46 1.29
C THR A 117 17.30 22.59 2.13
N PRO A 118 16.74 21.52 2.68
CA PRO A 118 15.60 21.63 3.58
C PRO A 118 15.98 22.60 4.70
N GLU A 119 15.17 23.63 4.94
CA GLU A 119 15.24 24.31 6.22
C GLU A 119 14.93 23.24 7.27
N GLU A 120 15.87 22.99 8.18
CA GLU A 120 15.64 22.12 9.31
C GLU A 120 14.58 22.78 10.19
N GLU A 121 13.30 22.51 9.91
CA GLU A 121 12.24 22.72 10.88
C GLU A 121 12.65 21.91 12.11
N GLY A 122 13.03 22.61 13.18
CA GLY A 122 13.30 21.98 14.47
C GLY A 122 12.02 21.28 14.91
N ILE A 123 11.95 19.97 14.69
CA ILE A 123 10.89 19.13 15.25
C ILE A 123 11.13 19.14 16.75
N GLU A 124 10.38 19.97 17.48
CA GLU A 124 10.55 20.16 18.93
C GLU A 124 10.40 18.84 19.70
N ASP A 125 9.57 17.91 19.20
CA ASP A 125 9.50 16.54 19.73
C ASP A 125 9.17 15.51 18.63
N ILE A 126 10.17 14.71 18.25
CA ILE A 126 10.01 13.60 17.29
C ILE A 126 9.01 12.56 17.84
N ASN A 127 8.86 12.44 19.16
CA ASN A 127 7.99 11.46 19.80
C ASN A 127 6.50 11.84 19.77
N GLU A 128 6.15 13.08 19.42
CA GLU A 128 4.76 13.50 19.23
C GLU A 128 4.35 13.51 17.74
N TYR A 129 5.32 13.41 16.84
CA TYR A 129 5.11 13.57 15.41
C TYR A 129 4.40 12.37 14.79
N GLY A 130 3.16 12.55 14.35
CA GLY A 130 2.36 11.49 13.72
C GLY A 130 1.42 10.75 14.67
N VAL A 131 1.44 11.08 15.97
CA VAL A 131 0.44 10.61 16.93
C VAL A 131 -0.90 11.25 16.62
N ASP A 132 -1.91 10.42 16.34
CA ASP A 132 -3.29 10.89 16.28
C ASP A 132 -3.86 10.95 17.71
N TRP A 133 -3.65 12.08 18.38
CA TRP A 133 -4.11 12.31 19.76
C TRP A 133 -5.62 12.13 19.94
N GLU A 134 -6.41 12.28 18.86
CA GLU A 134 -7.85 12.02 18.89
C GLU A 134 -8.16 10.51 18.97
N VAL A 135 -7.34 9.68 18.32
CA VAL A 135 -7.47 8.21 18.36
C VAL A 135 -6.84 7.61 19.62
N ALA A 136 -5.74 8.18 20.11
CA ALA A 136 -5.11 7.77 21.36
C ALA A 136 -6.04 7.90 22.59
N GLN A 137 -7.08 8.72 22.48
CA GLN A 137 -8.10 8.92 23.53
C GLN A 137 -9.37 8.07 23.33
N ASP A 138 -9.50 7.33 22.22
CA ASP A 138 -10.65 6.48 21.93
C ASP A 138 -10.43 5.04 22.47
N PRO A 139 -11.20 4.60 23.48
CA PRO A 139 -11.00 3.30 24.12
C PRO A 139 -11.22 2.10 23.19
N GLU A 140 -12.11 2.20 22.20
CA GLU A 140 -12.41 1.09 21.29
C GLU A 140 -11.28 0.89 20.27
N LEU A 141 -10.75 1.98 19.71
CA LEU A 141 -9.65 1.95 18.77
C LEU A 141 -8.34 1.52 19.44
N VAL A 142 -8.08 1.97 20.68
CA VAL A 142 -6.94 1.54 21.48
C VAL A 142 -7.01 0.04 21.79
N ALA A 143 -8.20 -0.48 22.10
CA ALA A 143 -8.38 -1.92 22.34
C ALA A 143 -8.08 -2.76 21.09
N HIS A 144 -8.56 -2.34 19.92
CA HIS A 144 -8.28 -2.99 18.64
C HIS A 144 -6.79 -2.95 18.27
N LEU A 145 -6.12 -1.83 18.54
CA LEU A 145 -4.67 -1.68 18.35
C LEU A 145 -3.87 -2.66 19.22
N LEU A 146 -4.22 -2.79 20.50
CA LEU A 146 -3.57 -3.70 21.45
C LEU A 146 -3.85 -5.18 21.19
N GLU A 147 -4.95 -5.49 20.52
CA GLU A 147 -5.28 -6.86 20.09
C GLU A 147 -4.40 -7.31 18.92
N ASN A 148 -4.14 -6.41 17.97
CA ASN A 148 -3.31 -6.69 16.79
C ASN A 148 -1.80 -6.51 17.06
N ASN A 149 -1.42 -5.74 18.09
CA ASN A 149 -0.02 -5.46 18.45
C ASN A 149 0.25 -5.79 19.94
N PRO A 150 0.22 -7.07 20.34
CA PRO A 150 0.32 -7.48 21.75
C PRO A 150 1.65 -7.10 22.43
N HIS A 151 2.70 -6.83 21.67
CA HIS A 151 4.03 -6.39 22.16
C HIS A 151 4.03 -4.97 22.74
N GLU A 152 3.00 -4.15 22.49
CA GLU A 152 2.91 -2.81 23.08
C GLU A 152 2.44 -2.80 24.54
N ARG A 153 1.85 -3.91 25.03
CA ARG A 153 1.37 -4.06 26.42
C ARG A 153 2.49 -4.00 27.47
N THR A 154 3.72 -4.38 27.13
CA THR A 154 4.84 -4.45 28.09
C THR A 154 5.50 -3.10 28.37
N ASN A 155 5.31 -2.10 27.50
CA ASN A 155 5.83 -0.75 27.68
C ASN A 155 4.79 0.17 28.36
N ALA A 156 4.00 -0.37 29.30
CA ALA A 156 2.86 0.33 29.92
C ALA A 156 3.25 1.40 30.96
N ASN A 157 4.52 1.45 31.40
CA ASN A 157 4.94 2.35 32.47
C ASN A 157 5.36 3.75 32.00
N ASP A 158 5.49 3.97 30.68
CA ASP A 158 5.68 5.30 30.12
C ASP A 158 5.06 5.34 28.72
N PRO A 159 3.93 6.04 28.53
CA PRO A 159 3.30 6.21 27.22
C PRO A 159 4.19 6.92 26.19
N PHE A 160 5.24 7.61 26.66
CA PHE A 160 6.09 8.52 25.88
C PHE A 160 7.57 8.07 25.82
N ALA A 161 7.92 6.92 26.40
CA ALA A 161 9.28 6.41 26.30
C ALA A 161 9.60 6.01 24.85
N SER A 162 10.75 6.50 24.37
CA SER A 162 11.27 6.30 23.02
C SER A 162 11.20 4.82 22.62
N ALA A 163 10.37 4.52 21.63
CA ALA A 163 10.44 3.23 20.95
C ALA A 163 11.87 3.12 20.39
N SER A 164 12.67 2.21 20.94
CA SER A 164 13.99 1.91 20.41
C SER A 164 13.84 1.51 18.94
N THR A 165 14.70 2.05 18.10
CA THR A 165 14.79 1.76 16.67
C THR A 165 14.71 0.24 16.48
N PRO A 166 13.74 -0.29 15.72
CA PRO A 166 13.62 -1.73 15.55
C PRO A 166 14.92 -2.28 14.95
N ALA A 167 15.48 -3.32 15.57
CA ALA A 167 16.78 -3.88 15.21
C ALA A 167 16.85 -4.47 13.79
N ASN A 168 15.69 -4.70 13.15
CA ASN A 168 15.57 -5.12 11.77
C ASN A 168 14.48 -4.30 11.08
N LEU A 169 14.81 -3.77 9.90
CA LEU A 169 13.85 -3.19 8.98
C LEU A 169 13.08 -4.34 8.32
N SER A 170 11.76 -4.21 8.22
CA SER A 170 10.93 -5.12 7.43
C SER A 170 11.15 -4.84 5.95
N GLU A 171 12.27 -5.31 5.40
CA GLU A 171 12.49 -5.31 3.96
C GLU A 171 11.66 -6.43 3.34
N VAL A 172 10.67 -6.05 2.53
CA VAL A 172 9.91 -7.00 1.71
C VAL A 172 10.50 -6.93 0.30
N LEU A 173 11.44 -7.82 0.02
CA LEU A 173 11.96 -8.00 -1.34
C LEU A 173 10.83 -8.60 -2.22
N CYS A 174 10.22 -7.77 -3.06
CA CYS A 174 9.27 -8.21 -4.07
C CYS A 174 10.01 -8.58 -5.36
N ASP A 175 10.67 -9.74 -5.38
CA ASP A 175 11.26 -10.25 -6.62
C ASP A 175 10.13 -10.64 -7.60
N PRO A 176 10.09 -10.07 -8.83
CA PRO A 176 9.10 -10.47 -9.81
C PRO A 176 9.28 -11.96 -10.13
N PRO A 177 8.19 -12.74 -10.21
CA PRO A 177 8.31 -14.15 -10.52
C PRO A 177 8.97 -14.31 -11.90
N ASN A 178 9.98 -15.18 -11.99
CA ASN A 178 10.71 -15.41 -13.24
C ASN A 178 9.75 -15.93 -14.32
N CYS A 179 9.77 -15.28 -15.49
CA CYS A 179 8.99 -15.72 -16.65
C CYS A 179 9.44 -17.12 -17.09
N PRO A 180 8.55 -18.13 -17.12
CA PRO A 180 8.92 -19.48 -17.53
C PRO A 180 9.04 -19.63 -19.06
N PHE A 181 8.61 -18.62 -19.83
CA PHE A 181 8.55 -18.68 -21.29
C PHE A 181 9.62 -17.82 -21.97
N THR A 182 10.03 -18.26 -23.15
CA THR A 182 10.79 -17.41 -24.08
C THR A 182 9.89 -16.32 -24.69
N PRO A 183 10.45 -15.20 -25.17
CA PRO A 183 9.65 -14.11 -25.76
C PRO A 183 8.74 -14.56 -26.92
N ALA A 184 9.19 -15.53 -27.73
CA ALA A 184 8.40 -16.08 -28.83
C ALA A 184 7.20 -16.91 -28.34
N GLN A 185 7.39 -17.71 -27.29
CA GLN A 185 6.31 -18.47 -26.66
C GLN A 185 5.29 -17.53 -26.00
N LEU A 186 5.77 -16.45 -25.38
CA LEU A 186 4.91 -15.43 -24.79
C LEU A 186 4.02 -14.75 -25.83
N GLN A 187 4.58 -14.37 -26.99
CA GLN A 187 3.78 -13.80 -28.09
C GLN A 187 2.72 -14.77 -28.60
N LEU A 188 3.02 -16.06 -28.70
CA LEU A 188 2.05 -17.07 -29.10
C LEU A 188 0.93 -17.22 -28.06
N LEU A 189 1.27 -17.23 -26.77
CA LEU A 189 0.30 -17.25 -25.68
C LEU A 189 -0.65 -16.04 -25.76
N ASP A 190 -0.10 -14.83 -25.90
CA ASP A 190 -0.88 -13.60 -25.97
C ASP A 190 -1.78 -13.55 -27.22
N GLN A 191 -1.28 -14.04 -28.37
CA GLN A 191 -2.08 -14.17 -29.59
C GLN A 191 -3.24 -15.17 -29.40
N HIS A 192 -2.97 -16.31 -28.79
CA HIS A 192 -4.00 -17.34 -28.58
C HIS A 192 -5.08 -16.88 -27.59
N LEU A 193 -4.67 -16.17 -26.53
CA LEU A 193 -5.59 -15.62 -25.55
C LEU A 193 -6.44 -14.48 -26.13
N SER A 194 -5.84 -13.55 -26.86
CA SER A 194 -6.57 -12.43 -27.46
C SER A 194 -7.55 -12.85 -28.55
N ALA A 195 -7.31 -13.99 -29.22
CA ALA A 195 -8.25 -14.56 -30.18
C ALA A 195 -9.47 -15.23 -29.53
N SER A 196 -9.36 -15.66 -28.27
CA SER A 196 -10.38 -16.48 -27.60
C SER A 196 -11.17 -15.74 -26.53
N VAL A 197 -10.57 -14.75 -25.85
CA VAL A 197 -11.20 -14.02 -24.74
C VAL A 197 -10.84 -12.54 -24.80
N ASP A 198 -11.76 -11.68 -24.36
CA ASP A 198 -11.50 -10.25 -24.16
C ASP A 198 -10.59 -10.00 -22.94
N LEU A 199 -9.31 -9.74 -23.22
CA LEU A 199 -8.28 -9.43 -22.22
C LEU A 199 -8.44 -8.05 -21.57
N PHE A 200 -9.20 -7.14 -22.19
CA PHE A 200 -9.33 -5.75 -21.72
C PHE A 200 -10.56 -5.54 -20.84
N SER A 201 -11.43 -6.55 -20.73
CA SER A 201 -12.64 -6.48 -19.93
C SER A 201 -12.36 -6.15 -18.47
N ARG A 202 -13.15 -5.22 -17.91
CA ARG A 202 -13.17 -4.93 -16.47
C ARG A 202 -14.05 -5.91 -15.69
N ASN A 203 -14.81 -6.77 -16.38
CA ASN A 203 -15.74 -7.70 -15.74
C ASN A 203 -14.98 -8.89 -15.12
N MET A 204 -15.19 -9.14 -13.82
CA MET A 204 -14.51 -10.22 -13.09
C MET A 204 -14.87 -11.61 -13.62
N THR A 205 -16.08 -11.82 -14.15
CA THR A 205 -16.49 -13.08 -14.77
C THR A 205 -15.71 -13.33 -16.06
N VAL A 206 -15.46 -12.29 -16.85
CA VAL A 206 -14.64 -12.40 -18.08
C VAL A 206 -13.18 -12.66 -17.70
N ARG A 207 -12.65 -11.97 -16.68
CA ARG A 207 -11.29 -12.22 -16.16
C ARG A 207 -11.10 -13.64 -15.64
N ARG A 208 -12.13 -14.22 -15.01
CA ARG A 208 -12.13 -15.64 -14.64
C ARG A 208 -12.02 -16.54 -15.89
N LEU A 209 -12.75 -16.23 -16.96
CA LEU A 209 -12.64 -16.96 -18.22
C LEU A 209 -11.23 -16.84 -18.82
N VAL A 210 -10.62 -15.65 -18.78
CA VAL A 210 -9.23 -15.44 -19.21
C VAL A 210 -8.28 -16.36 -18.44
N TRP A 211 -8.42 -16.45 -17.11
CA TRP A 211 -7.63 -17.36 -16.29
C TRP A 211 -7.80 -18.83 -16.70
N ILE A 212 -9.05 -19.28 -16.83
CA ILE A 212 -9.34 -20.68 -17.20
C ILE A 212 -8.72 -21.01 -18.55
N ARG A 213 -8.86 -20.13 -19.55
CA ARG A 213 -8.26 -20.34 -20.87
C ARG A 213 -6.74 -20.31 -20.85
N ALA A 214 -6.14 -19.46 -20.01
CA ALA A 214 -4.70 -19.40 -19.88
C ALA A 214 -4.09 -20.64 -19.20
N LEU A 215 -4.84 -21.32 -18.33
CA LEU A 215 -4.41 -22.60 -17.74
C LEU A 215 -4.55 -23.80 -18.69
N GLU A 216 -5.38 -23.70 -19.73
CA GLU A 216 -5.58 -24.76 -20.72
C GLU A 216 -4.48 -24.83 -21.79
N ILE A 217 -3.63 -23.78 -21.88
CA ILE A 217 -2.53 -23.63 -22.85
C ILE A 217 -1.23 -24.14 -22.25
#